data_AF-A0A2G8RKL9-F1
#
_entry.id   AF-A0A2G8RKL9-F1
#
_cell.length_a   1.000
_cell.length_b   1.000
_cell.length_c   1.000
_cell.angle_alpha   90.00
_cell.angle_beta   90.00
_cell.angle_gamma   90.00
#
_symmetry.space_group_name_H-M   'P 1'
#
loop_
_entity.id
_entity.type
_entity.pdbx_description
1 polymer ?
#
loop_
_entity_poly.entity_id
_entity_poly.type
_entity_poly.pdbx_seq_one_letter_code
_entity_poly.pdbx_strand_id
1 'polypeptide(L)'
;MLVLAYRPFGALQPYAETGPVFLCAKPCGAYSGAGDVPEVLSTSPDYLIKGYSADERIVYGTGAVVPSATLGSDVEARLGDDRVAFVDIRSARNNCWQARALRPKAQFF
;
A
#
# COMPACT_ATOMS: atom_id res chain seq x y z
N MET A 1 2.59 20.58 6.25
CA MET A 1 2.89 19.22 5.75
C MET A 1 4.38 18.97 5.96
N LEU A 2 4.74 17.82 6.51
CA LEU A 2 6.13 17.36 6.55
C LEU A 2 6.32 16.29 5.48
N VAL A 3 7.54 16.17 4.95
CA VAL A 3 7.90 15.19 3.92
C VAL A 3 9.16 14.47 4.34
N LEU A 4 9.17 13.14 4.22
CA LEU A 4 10.34 12.32 4.47
C LEU A 4 10.55 11.30 3.36
N ALA A 5 11.80 10.91 3.16
CA ALA A 5 12.16 9.80 2.28
C ALA A 5 11.88 8.48 3.01
N TYR A 6 11.00 7.66 2.45
CA TYR A 6 10.60 6.38 3.03
C TYR A 6 10.83 5.23 2.07
N ARG A 7 11.42 4.16 2.60
CA ARG A 7 11.60 2.88 1.93
C ARG A 7 10.81 1.83 2.71
N PRO A 8 9.63 1.38 2.23
CA PRO A 8 8.79 0.41 2.93
C PRO A 8 9.31 -1.03 2.78
N PHE A 9 10.62 -1.24 2.91
CA PHE A 9 11.28 -2.52 2.67
C PHE A 9 12.37 -2.78 3.71
N GLY A 10 12.44 -4.02 4.19
CA GLY A 10 13.38 -4.46 5.21
C GLY A 10 14.83 -4.43 4.75
N ALA A 11 15.10 -4.64 3.45
CA ALA A 11 16.44 -4.63 2.88
C ALA A 11 16.56 -3.81 1.59
N LEU A 12 17.79 -3.49 1.21
CA LEU A 12 18.10 -2.97 -0.12
C LEU A 12 18.06 -4.10 -1.15
N GLN A 13 17.17 -3.98 -2.12
CA GLN A 13 17.01 -4.91 -3.23
C GLN A 13 16.42 -4.18 -4.46
N PRO A 14 16.43 -4.74 -5.68
CA PRO A 14 16.06 -4.02 -6.91
C PRO A 14 14.66 -3.38 -6.94
N TYR A 15 13.71 -3.91 -6.19
CA TYR A 15 12.34 -3.40 -6.03
C TYR A 15 12.16 -2.50 -4.78
N ALA A 16 13.20 -2.31 -3.97
CA ALA A 16 13.14 -1.56 -2.71
C ALA A 16 13.18 -0.04 -2.97
N GLU A 17 12.12 0.46 -3.60
CA GLU A 17 11.99 1.86 -3.98
C GLU A 17 11.89 2.77 -2.73
N THR A 18 12.58 3.90 -2.79
CA THR A 18 12.43 5.00 -1.83
C THR A 18 11.59 6.11 -2.47
N GLY A 19 10.55 6.56 -1.79
CA GLY A 19 9.69 7.64 -2.27
C GLY A 19 9.34 8.64 -1.15
N PRO A 20 8.73 9.78 -1.49
CA PRO A 20 8.25 10.72 -0.49
C PRO A 20 7.00 10.16 0.19
N VAL A 21 6.91 10.34 1.51
CA VAL A 21 5.65 10.19 2.26
C VAL A 21 5.33 11.48 3.00
N PHE A 22 4.04 11.77 3.12
CA PHE A 22 3.52 13.02 3.64
C PHE A 22 2.96 12.82 5.04
N LEU A 23 3.40 13.65 5.99
CA LEU A 23 2.94 13.61 7.37
C LEU A 23 2.25 14.93 7.76
N CYS A 24 1.38 14.84 8.77
CA CYS A 24 0.82 16.00 9.45
C CYS A 24 1.95 16.89 9.98
N ALA A 25 1.85 18.21 9.78
CA ALA A 25 2.82 19.15 10.37
C ALA A 25 2.54 19.48 11.85
N LYS A 26 1.31 19.25 12.29
CA LYS A 26 0.92 19.28 13.70
C LYS A 26 0.69 17.84 14.18
N PRO A 27 0.79 17.54 15.48
CA PRO A 27 0.42 16.24 16.01
C PRO A 27 -0.98 15.84 15.54
N CYS A 28 -1.11 14.63 15.00
CA CYS A 28 -2.37 14.03 14.56
C CYS A 28 -2.39 12.56 14.98
N GLY A 29 -3.58 11.99 15.13
CA GLY A 29 -3.75 10.57 15.45
C GLY A 29 -3.33 9.70 14.27
N ALA A 30 -2.73 8.54 14.56
CA ALA A 30 -2.53 7.51 13.55
C ALA A 30 -3.90 6.98 13.07
N TYR A 31 -3.97 6.62 11.79
CA TYR A 31 -5.15 5.93 11.26
C TYR A 31 -5.37 4.60 11.99
N SER A 32 -6.63 4.32 12.37
CA SER A 32 -7.01 3.14 13.17
C SER A 32 -8.18 2.33 12.56
N GLY A 33 -8.64 2.66 11.35
CA GLY A 33 -9.72 1.93 10.69
C GLY A 33 -9.26 0.52 10.27
N ALA A 34 -9.65 -0.50 11.02
CA ALA A 34 -9.40 -1.88 10.64
C ALA A 34 -10.44 -2.32 9.60
N GLY A 35 -9.99 -2.68 8.40
CA GLY A 35 -10.86 -3.18 7.32
C GLY A 35 -11.38 -2.12 6.35
N ASP A 36 -11.23 -0.83 6.68
CA ASP A 36 -11.64 0.26 5.80
C ASP A 36 -10.46 0.79 4.97
N VAL A 37 -10.79 1.39 3.81
CA VAL A 37 -9.83 2.13 2.99
C VAL A 37 -9.61 3.51 3.62
N PRO A 38 -8.37 3.91 3.96
CA PRO A 38 -8.09 5.25 4.48
C PRO A 38 -8.59 6.37 3.56
N GLU A 39 -9.15 7.44 4.13
CA GLU A 39 -9.71 8.58 3.38
C GLU A 39 -8.69 9.20 2.39
N VAL A 40 -7.40 9.19 2.72
CA VAL A 40 -6.34 9.70 1.82
C VAL A 40 -6.32 8.97 0.47
N LEU A 41 -6.79 7.72 0.42
CA LEU A 41 -6.93 6.92 -0.79
C LEU A 41 -8.23 7.20 -1.56
N SER A 42 -8.92 8.30 -1.26
CA SER A 42 -10.04 8.85 -2.06
C SER A 42 -9.68 10.16 -2.78
N THR A 43 -8.50 10.72 -2.50
CA THR A 43 -8.08 12.05 -2.98
C THR A 43 -7.67 12.10 -4.45
N SER A 44 -7.47 10.96 -5.08
CA SER A 44 -7.16 10.78 -6.51
C SER A 44 -8.18 9.84 -7.15
N PRO A 45 -8.37 9.88 -8.48
CA PRO A 45 -9.33 9.02 -9.17
C PRO A 45 -8.86 7.55 -9.31
N ASP A 46 -7.55 7.32 -9.21
CA ASP A 46 -6.91 6.04 -9.45
C ASP A 46 -5.62 5.88 -8.62
N TYR A 47 -5.24 4.63 -8.38
CA TYR A 47 -4.02 4.25 -7.66
C TYR A 47 -3.32 3.09 -8.35
N LEU A 48 -1.99 3.06 -8.26
CA LEU A 48 -1.18 1.93 -8.66
C LEU A 48 -1.05 0.97 -7.47
N ILE A 49 -1.46 -0.28 -7.65
CA ILE A 49 -1.26 -1.37 -6.70
C ILE A 49 -0.20 -2.34 -7.22
N LYS A 50 0.61 -2.89 -6.31
CA LYS A 50 1.59 -3.96 -6.61
C LYS A 50 1.55 -4.98 -5.47
N GLY A 51 1.35 -6.25 -5.79
CA GLY A 51 1.48 -7.35 -4.82
C GLY A 51 2.94 -7.77 -4.67
N TYR A 52 3.35 -8.06 -3.44
CA TYR A 52 4.70 -8.49 -3.10
C TYR A 52 4.69 -9.79 -2.31
N SER A 53 5.70 -10.62 -2.52
CA SER A 53 5.93 -11.85 -1.75
C SER A 53 6.51 -11.56 -0.36
N ALA A 54 6.67 -12.62 0.45
CA ALA A 54 7.31 -12.52 1.76
C ALA A 54 8.78 -12.06 1.68
N ASP A 55 9.47 -12.34 0.57
CA ASP A 55 10.83 -11.87 0.29
C ASP A 55 10.86 -10.44 -0.29
N GLU A 56 9.75 -9.70 -0.20
CA GLU A 56 9.61 -8.32 -0.67
C GLU A 56 9.85 -8.13 -2.18
N ARG A 57 9.58 -9.16 -2.99
CA ARG A 57 9.66 -9.10 -4.46
C ARG A 57 8.29 -8.95 -5.09
N ILE A 58 8.20 -8.21 -6.19
CA ILE A 58 6.94 -8.07 -6.94
C ILE A 58 6.47 -9.44 -7.43
N VAL A 59 5.23 -9.80 -7.11
CA VAL A 59 4.54 -10.95 -7.70
C VAL A 59 4.01 -10.50 -9.06
N TYR A 60 4.68 -10.92 -10.14
CA TYR A 60 4.30 -10.51 -11.49
C TYR A 60 2.86 -10.92 -11.83
N GLY A 61 2.15 -10.04 -12.55
CA GLY A 61 0.73 -10.18 -12.86
C GLY A 61 -0.22 -9.54 -11.82
N THR A 62 0.28 -9.13 -10.64
CA THR A 62 -0.56 -8.50 -9.60
C THR A 62 -0.65 -6.98 -9.69
N GLY A 63 0.26 -6.36 -10.46
CA GLY A 63 0.34 -4.91 -10.62
C GLY A 63 -0.77 -4.35 -11.51
N ALA A 64 -1.44 -3.28 -11.07
CA ALA A 64 -2.50 -2.63 -11.83
C ALA A 64 -2.69 -1.17 -11.41
N VAL A 65 -3.16 -0.33 -12.33
CA VAL A 65 -3.78 0.96 -11.99
C VAL A 65 -5.28 0.72 -11.86
N VAL A 66 -5.84 1.00 -10.68
CA VAL A 66 -7.24 0.72 -10.36
C VAL A 66 -7.97 2.00 -9.95
N PRO A 67 -9.25 2.18 -10.31
CA PRO A 67 -10.06 3.27 -9.81
C PRO A 67 -10.18 3.25 -8.29
N SER A 68 -10.25 4.42 -7.66
CA SER A 68 -10.42 4.53 -6.20
C SER A 68 -11.69 3.84 -5.68
N ALA A 69 -12.73 3.78 -6.52
CA ALA A 69 -13.99 3.12 -6.21
C ALA A 69 -13.86 1.58 -6.10
N THR A 70 -12.87 0.96 -6.75
CA THR A 70 -12.65 -0.50 -6.70
C THR A 70 -11.38 -0.87 -5.93
N LEU A 71 -10.64 0.11 -5.43
CA LEU A 71 -9.35 -0.10 -4.78
C LEU A 71 -9.40 -1.16 -3.67
N GLY A 72 -10.41 -1.13 -2.80
CA GLY A 72 -10.57 -2.10 -1.72
C GLY A 72 -10.69 -3.53 -2.23
N SER A 73 -11.64 -3.79 -3.13
CA SER A 73 -11.88 -5.13 -3.68
C SER A 73 -10.72 -5.62 -4.55
N ASP A 74 -10.06 -4.73 -5.30
CA ASP A 74 -8.86 -5.05 -6.06
C ASP A 74 -7.72 -5.48 -5.14
N VAL A 75 -7.49 -4.77 -4.03
CA VAL A 75 -6.48 -5.13 -3.03
C VAL A 75 -6.80 -6.47 -2.36
N GLU A 76 -8.05 -6.69 -1.94
CA GLU A 76 -8.50 -7.95 -1.35
C GLU A 76 -8.27 -9.13 -2.31
N ALA A 77 -8.60 -8.96 -3.59
CA ALA A 77 -8.36 -10.00 -4.61
C ALA A 77 -6.88 -10.38 -4.72
N ARG A 78 -5.94 -9.42 -4.59
CA ARG A 78 -4.49 -9.73 -4.58
C ARG A 78 -4.07 -10.40 -3.28
N LEU A 79 -4.62 -9.98 -2.14
CA LEU A 79 -4.32 -10.61 -0.84
C LEU A 79 -4.89 -12.04 -0.72
N GLY A 80 -5.83 -12.42 -1.58
CA GLY A 80 -6.31 -13.80 -1.74
C GLY A 80 -5.35 -14.73 -2.50
N ASP A 81 -4.33 -14.21 -3.18
CA ASP A 81 -3.26 -15.02 -3.79
C ASP A 81 -2.21 -15.34 -2.73
N ASP A 82 -1.99 -16.62 -2.44
CA ASP A 82 -1.04 -17.06 -1.41
C ASP A 82 0.41 -16.67 -1.67
N ARG A 83 0.77 -16.32 -2.91
CA ARG A 83 2.10 -15.79 -3.26
C ARG A 83 2.29 -14.35 -2.77
N VAL A 84 1.20 -13.62 -2.50
CA VAL A 84 1.19 -12.23 -2.07
C VAL A 84 1.15 -12.14 -0.55
N ALA A 85 2.23 -11.64 0.05
CA ALA A 85 2.30 -11.35 1.47
C ALA A 85 1.68 -9.98 1.82
N PHE A 86 1.83 -8.99 0.93
CA PHE A 86 1.26 -7.65 1.11
C PHE A 86 1.06 -6.94 -0.23
N VAL A 87 0.25 -5.89 -0.22
CA VAL A 87 0.03 -5.02 -1.39
C VAL A 87 0.44 -3.59 -1.03
N ASP A 88 1.36 -3.00 -1.79
CA ASP A 88 1.61 -1.56 -1.70
C ASP A 88 0.63 -0.83 -2.61
N ILE A 89 0.06 0.25 -2.07
CA ILE A 89 -0.81 1.19 -2.78
C ILE A 89 -0.03 2.49 -2.97
N ARG A 90 -0.01 2.97 -4.22
CA ARG A 90 0.82 4.09 -4.65
C ARG A 90 0.03 5.05 -5.52
N SER A 91 0.47 6.30 -5.61
CA SER A 91 -0.10 7.24 -6.57
C SER A 91 0.14 6.72 -8.00
N ALA A 92 -0.91 6.68 -8.83
CA ALA A 92 -0.80 6.06 -10.15
C ALA A 92 0.19 6.76 -11.08
N ARG A 93 0.25 8.09 -11.00
CA ARG A 93 1.03 8.94 -11.91
C ARG A 93 2.47 9.15 -11.45
N ASN A 94 2.71 9.12 -10.14
CA ASN A 94 4.01 9.49 -9.56
C ASN A 94 4.67 8.34 -8.78
N ASN A 95 4.00 7.19 -8.61
CA ASN A 95 4.50 6.00 -7.91
C ASN A 95 4.91 6.25 -6.44
N CYS A 96 4.45 7.35 -5.84
CA CYS A 96 4.69 7.66 -4.43
C CYS A 96 3.94 6.66 -3.56
N TRP A 97 4.61 6.14 -2.53
CA TRP A 97 3.98 5.21 -1.58
C TRP A 97 2.92 5.93 -0.74
N GLN A 98 1.72 5.34 -0.63
CA GLN A 98 0.60 5.90 0.14
C GLN A 98 0.23 5.01 1.33
N ALA A 99 0.14 3.69 1.11
CA ALA A 99 -0.23 2.73 2.13
C ALA A 99 0.27 1.32 1.80
N ARG A 100 0.26 0.45 2.80
CA ARG A 100 0.44 -1.01 2.66
C ARG A 100 -0.77 -1.72 3.25
N ALA A 101 -1.35 -2.61 2.46
CA ALA A 101 -2.39 -3.52 2.91
C ALA A 101 -1.78 -4.88 3.28
N LEU A 102 -2.25 -5.43 4.39
CA LEU A 102 -1.86 -6.72 4.94
C LEU A 102 -3.11 -7.58 5.13
N ARG A 103 -2.97 -8.90 5.06
CA ARG A 103 -4.03 -9.80 5.53
C ARG A 103 -4.31 -9.53 7.02
N PRO A 104 -5.56 -9.62 7.48
CA PRO A 104 -5.86 -9.59 8.90
C PRO A 104 -5.01 -10.62 9.62
N LYS A 105 -4.39 -10.23 10.74
CA LYS A 105 -3.79 -11.24 11.62
C LYS A 105 -4.92 -12.14 12.12
N ALA A 106 -4.74 -13.46 12.03
CA ALA A 106 -5.65 -14.39 12.67
C ALA A 106 -5.78 -13.99 14.14
N GLN A 107 -7.00 -13.65 14.57
CA GLN A 107 -7.30 -13.46 15.98
C GLN A 107 -7.27 -14.85 16.61
N PHE A 108 -6.23 -15.14 17.38
CA PHE A 108 -6.26 -16.26 18.31
C PHE A 108 -7.15 -15.82 19.48
N PHE A 109 -8.25 -16.56 19.71
CA PHE A 109 -9.14 -16.40 20.86
C PHE A 109 -8.46 -16.88 22.14
#